data_AF-F4WLB2-F1
#
_entry.id   AF-F4WLB2-F1
#
_cell.length_a   1.000
_cell.length_b   1.000
_cell.length_c   1.000
_cell.angle_alpha   90.00
_cell.angle_beta   90.00
_cell.angle_gamma   90.00
#
_symmetry.space_group_name_H-M   'P 1'
#
loop_
_entity.id
_entity.type
_entity.pdbx_description
1 polymer ?
#
loop_
_entity_poly.entity_id
_entity_poly.type
_entity_poly.pdbx_seq_one_letter_code
_entity_poly.pdbx_strand_id
1 'polypeptide(L)'
;MDNEQCPKKSKLEEIPTVNEGKAQILVTNEKVFYNPVQEFNRDLSIAVLMIFAKDYNEEVLQRNKLEKDDKINVPHNAGNQRGITILEALSATGLRSIRYAKEVEGVWQIVANDISAKAVDSIRQNILHNGVENLVIPYHEDATLLMYQRRRNRFDAVDLDPYGCPSMYLDSAVQCVSDGGILLVTATDVAILAGNVPETCYYKYGAISIKSKSCHEIALRILLQCIASYAGRYGRYIVPLLSISVDFYIRVFVKVFTSHDKCKENSNKIGMLYQCNGCESMNFQPLVVKKAAKNYKLPSAPVIDQLCKHCQHRQHMGGPIWLGPLHDHGFVSRLLCNLNSMELGTSKRMEGVLTVIHEELDIPLYYNLDRLMSIVRCHVPPMLMFRSALLNAGYKVSYSHASKISIKTDAPNDVIWDIVRAWEKKHPVKREKLAEDSPAARILNASSTMDISLTMHPLANPISRQRHLSRFQQNPTANWGPGVRSRTRVDLENKANDSKKVRNQNKNKKKLAMEQQIVQQ
;
A
#
# COMPACT_ATOMS: atom_id res chain seq x y z
N MET A 1 39.32 13.46 -65.45
CA MET A 1 39.21 12.58 -64.26
C MET A 1 38.53 13.42 -63.19
N ASP A 2 37.21 13.52 -63.30
CA ASP A 2 36.38 14.22 -62.31
C ASP A 2 35.89 13.17 -61.33
N ASN A 3 36.26 13.31 -60.06
CA ASN A 3 35.89 12.39 -59.00
C ASN A 3 34.81 13.09 -58.16
N GLU A 4 33.55 12.73 -58.40
CA GLU A 4 32.40 13.11 -57.57
C GLU A 4 32.59 12.59 -56.14
N GLN A 5 32.64 13.50 -55.17
CA GLN A 5 32.46 13.15 -53.76
C GLN A 5 30.98 13.28 -53.38
N CYS A 6 30.33 12.12 -53.27
CA CYS A 6 28.99 11.94 -52.73
C CYS A 6 28.94 12.43 -51.26
N PRO A 7 27.95 13.25 -50.84
CA PRO A 7 27.87 13.74 -49.48
C PRO A 7 27.47 12.60 -48.53
N LYS A 8 28.27 12.40 -47.48
CA LYS A 8 28.01 11.45 -46.40
C LYS A 8 26.64 11.72 -45.78
N LYS A 9 25.70 10.77 -45.90
CA LYS A 9 24.48 10.69 -45.09
C LYS A 9 24.86 10.80 -43.62
N SER A 10 24.33 11.81 -42.92
CA SER A 10 24.35 11.88 -41.46
C SER A 10 23.66 10.62 -40.92
N LYS A 11 24.36 9.84 -40.11
CA LYS A 11 23.72 8.77 -39.32
C LYS A 11 22.76 9.45 -38.37
N LEU A 12 21.46 9.23 -38.54
CA LEU A 12 20.46 9.48 -37.51
C LEU A 12 20.88 8.64 -36.29
N GLU A 13 21.36 9.29 -35.23
CA GLU A 13 21.62 8.62 -33.97
C GLU A 13 20.27 8.12 -33.43
N GLU A 14 20.11 6.79 -33.34
CA GLU A 14 18.93 6.17 -32.74
C GLU A 14 18.83 6.60 -31.27
N ILE A 15 17.78 7.37 -30.94
CA ILE A 15 17.51 7.79 -29.57
C ILE A 15 17.25 6.52 -28.74
N PRO A 16 17.97 6.29 -27.62
CA PRO A 16 17.76 5.10 -26.80
C PRO A 16 16.33 5.05 -26.29
N THR A 17 15.74 3.86 -26.24
CA THR A 17 14.35 3.67 -25.78
C THR A 17 14.25 2.68 -24.63
N VAL A 18 13.23 2.85 -23.80
CA VAL A 18 12.85 1.90 -22.75
C VAL A 18 11.44 1.41 -23.01
N ASN A 19 11.26 0.10 -22.98
CA ASN A 19 9.96 -0.55 -23.17
C ASN A 19 9.43 -1.03 -21.81
N GLU A 20 8.14 -0.77 -21.55
CA GLU A 20 7.41 -1.37 -20.43
C GLU A 20 5.94 -1.54 -20.82
N GLY A 21 5.44 -2.77 -20.72
CA GLY A 21 4.11 -3.10 -21.23
C GLY A 21 4.02 -2.78 -22.73
N LYS A 22 2.97 -2.06 -23.13
CA LYS A 22 2.74 -1.62 -24.52
C LYS A 22 3.35 -0.24 -24.83
N ALA A 23 3.98 0.39 -23.84
CA ALA A 23 4.56 1.72 -23.96
C ALA A 23 6.07 1.67 -24.24
N GLN A 24 6.54 2.61 -25.05
CA GLN A 24 7.96 2.85 -25.32
C GLN A 24 8.30 4.31 -25.03
N ILE A 25 9.24 4.58 -24.14
CA ILE A 25 9.67 5.96 -23.83
C ILE A 25 11.03 6.26 -24.43
N LEU A 26 11.18 7.46 -24.96
CA LEU A 26 12.42 8.01 -25.49
C LEU A 26 13.30 8.49 -24.34
N VAL A 27 14.55 8.04 -24.30
CA VAL A 27 15.56 8.49 -23.33
C VAL A 27 16.36 9.62 -23.95
N THR A 28 15.78 10.82 -23.98
CA THR A 28 16.38 11.99 -24.62
C THR A 28 17.42 12.72 -23.76
N ASN A 29 17.53 12.38 -22.48
CA ASN A 29 18.49 12.98 -21.54
C ASN A 29 19.08 11.90 -20.61
N GLU A 30 20.34 12.06 -20.18
CA GLU A 30 21.00 11.20 -19.16
C GLU A 30 20.25 11.16 -17.80
N LYS A 31 19.19 11.98 -17.63
CA LYS A 31 18.41 12.14 -16.39
C LYS A 31 16.90 11.93 -16.58
N VAL A 32 16.49 11.16 -17.58
CA VAL A 32 15.08 10.72 -17.70
C VAL A 32 14.72 9.89 -16.47
N PHE A 33 13.71 10.30 -15.71
CA PHE A 33 13.31 9.56 -14.52
C PHE A 33 12.49 8.32 -14.92
N TYR A 34 13.18 7.20 -15.07
CA TYR A 34 12.59 5.86 -15.16
C TYR A 34 13.12 5.01 -14.02
N ASN A 35 12.22 4.29 -13.34
CA ASN A 35 12.59 3.34 -12.31
C ASN A 35 11.95 1.98 -12.63
N PRO A 36 12.72 0.98 -13.09
CA PRO A 36 12.18 -0.35 -13.42
C PRO A 36 11.59 -1.05 -12.19
N VAL A 37 12.02 -0.68 -10.99
CA VAL A 37 11.47 -1.26 -9.75
C VAL A 37 9.98 -0.91 -9.54
N GLN A 38 9.49 0.13 -10.21
CA GLN A 38 8.10 0.55 -10.14
C GLN A 38 7.20 -0.12 -11.20
N GLU A 39 7.70 -1.09 -11.98
CA GLU A 39 6.90 -1.81 -12.98
C GLU A 39 5.69 -2.49 -12.32
N PHE A 40 5.87 -3.18 -11.19
CA PHE A 40 4.77 -3.80 -10.45
C PHE A 40 3.72 -2.78 -9.99
N ASN A 41 4.14 -1.56 -9.61
CA ASN A 41 3.23 -0.48 -9.22
C ASN A 41 2.37 -0.04 -10.42
N ARG A 42 3.01 0.17 -11.57
CA ARG A 42 2.34 0.57 -12.81
C ARG A 42 1.40 -0.52 -13.31
N ASP A 43 1.86 -1.77 -13.38
CA ASP A 43 1.03 -2.94 -13.71
C ASP A 43 -0.19 -3.06 -12.80
N LEU A 44 -0.02 -2.90 -11.48
CA LEU A 44 -1.14 -2.96 -10.54
C LEU A 44 -2.15 -1.85 -10.80
N SER A 45 -1.68 -0.69 -11.24
CA SER A 45 -2.55 0.43 -11.57
C SER A 45 -3.36 0.15 -12.84
N ILE A 46 -2.75 -0.48 -13.85
CA ILE A 46 -3.46 -0.98 -15.03
C ILE A 46 -4.55 -1.96 -14.62
N ALA A 47 -4.20 -2.99 -13.85
CA ALA A 47 -5.15 -4.02 -13.42
C ALA A 47 -6.34 -3.41 -12.67
N VAL A 48 -6.08 -2.50 -11.73
CA VAL A 48 -7.12 -1.80 -10.96
C VAL A 48 -7.97 -0.91 -11.85
N LEU A 49 -7.36 -0.12 -12.76
CA LEU A 49 -8.09 0.77 -13.65
C LEU A 49 -8.94 0.01 -14.67
N MET A 50 -8.51 -1.14 -15.16
CA MET A 50 -9.30 -1.97 -16.06
C MET A 50 -10.60 -2.45 -15.39
N ILE A 51 -10.52 -2.97 -14.16
CA ILE A 51 -11.72 -3.38 -13.42
C ILE A 51 -12.58 -2.16 -13.07
N PHE A 52 -11.96 -1.08 -12.59
CA PHE A 52 -12.67 0.13 -12.23
C PHE A 52 -13.40 0.75 -13.43
N ALA A 53 -12.76 0.86 -14.60
CA ALA A 53 -13.36 1.47 -15.79
C ALA A 53 -14.62 0.71 -16.22
N LYS A 54 -14.56 -0.63 -16.19
CA LYS A 54 -15.71 -1.49 -16.47
C LYS A 54 -16.84 -1.26 -15.47
N ASP A 55 -16.54 -1.41 -14.18
CA ASP A 55 -17.53 -1.26 -13.09
C ASP A 55 -18.15 0.15 -13.11
N TYR A 56 -17.34 1.19 -13.29
CA TYR A 56 -17.79 2.59 -13.30
C TYR A 56 -18.70 2.89 -14.48
N ASN A 57 -18.35 2.41 -15.69
CA ASN A 57 -19.20 2.59 -16.87
C ASN A 57 -20.54 1.87 -16.72
N GLU A 58 -20.56 0.65 -16.15
CA GLU A 58 -21.79 -0.07 -15.84
C GLU A 58 -22.65 0.68 -14.81
N GLU A 59 -22.05 1.19 -13.72
CA GLU A 59 -22.73 2.01 -12.71
C GLU A 59 -23.35 3.28 -13.33
N VAL A 60 -22.61 3.99 -14.18
CA VAL A 60 -23.09 5.20 -14.87
C VAL A 60 -24.25 4.86 -15.81
N LEU A 61 -24.15 3.78 -16.58
CA LEU A 61 -25.24 3.33 -17.45
C LEU A 61 -26.50 2.97 -16.67
N GLN A 62 -26.36 2.34 -15.50
CA GLN A 62 -27.50 2.02 -14.63
C GLN A 62 -28.15 3.27 -14.06
N ARG A 63 -27.38 4.23 -13.55
CA ARG A 63 -27.91 5.53 -13.05
C ARG A 63 -28.67 6.27 -14.15
N ASN A 64 -28.10 6.33 -15.36
CA ASN A 64 -28.72 6.99 -16.50
C ASN A 64 -30.03 6.29 -16.95
N LYS A 65 -30.19 4.98 -16.71
CA LYS A 65 -31.46 4.27 -16.96
C LYS A 65 -32.51 4.63 -15.92
N LEU A 66 -32.15 4.62 -14.65
CA LEU A 66 -33.05 4.97 -13.55
C LEU A 66 -33.56 6.43 -13.66
N GLU A 67 -32.69 7.37 -14.03
CA GLU A 67 -33.09 8.76 -14.25
C GLU A 67 -34.01 8.96 -15.48
N LYS A 68 -33.99 8.03 -16.45
CA LYS A 68 -34.90 8.06 -17.61
C LYS A 68 -36.30 7.56 -17.26
N ASP A 69 -36.42 6.61 -16.34
CA ASP A 69 -37.73 6.09 -15.92
C ASP A 69 -38.50 7.11 -15.05
N ASP A 70 -37.79 8.02 -14.36
CA ASP A 70 -38.39 9.08 -13.52
C ASP A 70 -38.74 10.38 -14.27
N LYS A 71 -38.35 10.56 -15.55
CA LYS A 71 -38.62 11.79 -16.33
C LYS A 71 -39.24 11.49 -17.70
N ILE A 72 -40.52 11.84 -17.85
CA ILE A 72 -41.25 11.81 -19.14
C ILE A 72 -40.56 12.74 -20.15
N ASN A 73 -40.06 12.14 -21.23
CA ASN A 73 -39.70 12.69 -22.55
C ASN A 73 -38.96 14.03 -22.61
N VAL A 74 -37.62 13.96 -22.69
CA VAL A 74 -36.82 14.89 -23.50
C VAL A 74 -35.83 14.06 -24.34
N PRO A 75 -35.80 14.22 -25.68
CA PRO A 75 -34.87 13.47 -26.52
C PRO A 75 -33.48 14.13 -26.47
N HIS A 76 -32.52 13.45 -25.86
CA HIS A 76 -31.10 13.78 -26.00
C HIS A 76 -30.28 12.53 -26.32
N ASN A 77 -29.54 12.63 -27.43
CA ASN A 77 -28.56 11.70 -28.01
C ASN A 77 -28.25 10.44 -27.19
N ALA A 78 -28.93 9.36 -27.54
CA ALA A 78 -28.43 8.01 -27.33
C ALA A 78 -27.16 7.83 -28.17
N GLY A 79 -26.00 7.56 -27.56
CA GLY A 79 -24.85 7.14 -28.36
C GLY A 79 -23.44 7.11 -27.76
N ASN A 80 -23.09 7.89 -26.74
CA ASN A 80 -21.69 7.90 -26.28
C ASN A 80 -21.52 7.13 -24.97
N GLN A 81 -20.96 5.91 -25.06
CA GLN A 81 -20.18 5.34 -23.96
C GLN A 81 -19.11 6.36 -23.58
N ARG A 82 -19.35 7.16 -22.54
CA ARG A 82 -18.37 8.13 -22.07
C ARG A 82 -17.33 7.35 -21.29
N GLY A 83 -16.17 7.12 -21.89
CA GLY A 83 -15.04 6.51 -21.19
C GLY A 83 -14.60 7.34 -19.98
N ILE A 84 -13.75 6.75 -19.14
CA ILE A 84 -13.26 7.41 -17.92
C ILE A 84 -12.25 8.49 -18.23
N THR A 85 -12.25 9.54 -17.42
CA THR A 85 -11.24 10.60 -17.41
C THR A 85 -10.22 10.35 -16.31
N ILE A 86 -8.93 10.44 -16.64
CA ILE A 86 -7.84 10.12 -15.72
C ILE A 86 -6.90 11.32 -15.59
N LEU A 87 -6.45 11.60 -14.37
CA LEU A 87 -5.34 12.51 -14.09
C LEU A 87 -4.14 11.74 -13.56
N GLU A 88 -3.00 11.81 -14.25
CA GLU A 88 -1.69 11.51 -13.67
C GLU A 88 -1.06 12.83 -13.21
N ALA A 89 -1.13 13.11 -11.91
CA ALA A 89 -0.79 14.43 -11.39
C ALA A 89 0.72 14.75 -11.42
N LEU A 90 1.58 13.72 -11.37
CA LEU A 90 3.04 13.81 -11.37
C LEU A 90 3.64 12.82 -12.38
N SER A 91 3.68 13.21 -13.65
CA SER A 91 3.86 12.29 -14.77
C SER A 91 5.30 11.98 -15.15
N ALA A 92 6.25 12.86 -14.83
CA ALA A 92 7.65 12.77 -15.26
C ALA A 92 7.79 12.54 -16.78
N THR A 93 7.94 11.29 -17.22
CA THR A 93 8.08 10.93 -18.64
C THR A 93 6.75 10.69 -19.35
N GLY A 94 5.65 10.60 -18.59
CA GLY A 94 4.33 10.23 -19.10
C GLY A 94 4.14 8.72 -19.31
N LEU A 95 5.11 7.88 -18.90
CA LEU A 95 5.06 6.43 -19.11
C LEU A 95 3.75 5.82 -18.63
N ARG A 96 3.30 6.18 -17.43
CA ARG A 96 2.10 5.61 -16.81
C ARG A 96 0.84 6.06 -17.56
N SER A 97 0.71 7.33 -17.93
CA SER A 97 -0.35 7.83 -18.81
C SER A 97 -0.38 7.14 -20.17
N ILE A 98 0.77 6.89 -20.80
CA ILE A 98 0.84 6.19 -22.09
C ILE A 98 0.39 4.74 -21.93
N ARG A 99 0.82 4.06 -20.85
CA ARG A 99 0.33 2.72 -20.53
C ARG A 99 -1.18 2.72 -20.27
N TYR A 100 -1.72 3.73 -19.59
CA TYR A 100 -3.17 3.88 -19.38
C TYR A 100 -3.91 3.98 -20.70
N ALA A 101 -3.40 4.77 -21.65
CA ALA A 101 -4.01 4.91 -22.97
C ALA A 101 -3.97 3.61 -23.80
N LYS A 102 -2.92 2.80 -23.65
CA LYS A 102 -2.71 1.59 -24.46
C LYS A 102 -3.25 0.30 -23.86
N GLU A 103 -3.38 0.23 -22.55
CA GLU A 103 -3.64 -1.01 -21.82
C GLU A 103 -4.96 -0.98 -21.02
N VAL A 104 -5.55 0.19 -20.79
CA VAL A 104 -6.86 0.31 -20.12
C VAL A 104 -7.95 0.60 -21.14
N GLU A 105 -8.90 -0.31 -21.28
CA GLU A 105 -10.07 -0.12 -22.12
C GLU A 105 -11.06 0.89 -21.51
N GLY A 106 -11.81 1.58 -22.37
CA GLY A 106 -12.85 2.51 -21.92
C GLY A 106 -12.32 3.82 -21.33
N VAL A 107 -11.11 4.24 -21.71
CA VAL A 107 -10.57 5.57 -21.38
C VAL A 107 -11.04 6.60 -22.40
N TRP A 108 -11.53 7.74 -21.93
CA TRP A 108 -11.90 8.89 -22.75
C TRP A 108 -10.76 9.88 -22.92
N GLN A 109 -10.09 10.21 -21.81
CA GLN A 109 -9.03 11.21 -21.79
C GLN A 109 -8.13 11.01 -20.58
N ILE A 110 -6.84 11.23 -20.77
CA ILE A 110 -5.82 11.23 -19.73
C ILE A 110 -5.11 12.59 -19.74
N VAL A 111 -5.01 13.23 -18.58
CA VAL A 111 -4.18 14.42 -18.38
C VAL A 111 -2.88 13.98 -17.73
N ALA A 112 -1.78 14.13 -18.45
CA ALA A 112 -0.43 13.85 -17.97
C ALA A 112 0.25 15.17 -17.53
N ASN A 113 0.22 15.45 -16.23
CA ASN A 113 0.71 16.70 -15.65
C ASN A 113 2.12 16.56 -15.07
N ASP A 114 2.97 17.57 -15.25
CA ASP A 114 4.19 17.75 -14.46
C ASP A 114 4.51 19.24 -14.26
N ILE A 115 5.14 19.59 -13.14
CA ILE A 115 5.57 20.96 -12.84
C ILE A 115 6.83 21.36 -13.64
N SER A 116 7.59 20.38 -14.13
CA SER A 116 8.80 20.66 -14.91
C SER A 116 8.49 20.78 -16.39
N ALA A 117 8.72 21.95 -16.98
CA ALA A 117 8.61 22.16 -18.42
C ALA A 117 9.36 21.09 -19.24
N LYS A 118 10.56 20.69 -18.81
CA LYS A 118 11.35 19.61 -19.45
C LYS A 118 10.67 18.25 -19.38
N ALA A 119 10.01 17.95 -18.26
CA ALA A 119 9.22 16.72 -18.13
C ALA A 119 8.03 16.77 -19.10
N VAL A 120 7.35 17.91 -19.20
CA VAL A 120 6.23 18.09 -20.14
C VAL A 120 6.67 17.98 -21.61
N ASP A 121 7.86 18.46 -21.97
CA ASP A 121 8.43 18.24 -23.30
C ASP A 121 8.69 16.75 -23.55
N SER A 122 9.20 16.03 -22.56
CA SER A 122 9.37 14.57 -22.64
C SER A 122 8.01 13.85 -22.78
N ILE A 123 6.99 14.28 -22.05
CA ILE A 123 5.62 13.77 -22.17
C ILE A 123 5.12 13.97 -23.60
N ARG A 124 5.23 15.18 -24.16
CA ARG A 124 4.82 15.47 -25.55
C ARG A 124 5.48 14.54 -26.56
N GLN A 125 6.81 14.40 -26.46
CA GLN A 125 7.57 13.53 -27.36
C GLN A 125 7.13 12.07 -27.23
N ASN A 126 6.95 11.57 -26.00
CA ASN A 126 6.54 10.20 -25.78
C ASN A 126 5.08 9.94 -26.21
N ILE A 127 4.17 10.91 -26.06
CA ILE A 127 2.79 10.80 -26.57
C ILE A 127 2.81 10.61 -28.08
N LEU A 128 3.55 11.47 -28.82
CA LEU A 128 3.70 11.39 -30.27
C LEU A 128 4.34 10.06 -30.69
N HIS A 129 5.43 9.66 -30.01
CA HIS A 129 6.14 8.41 -30.29
C HIS A 129 5.26 7.16 -30.12
N ASN A 130 4.26 7.24 -29.24
CA ASN A 130 3.36 6.12 -28.96
C ASN A 130 2.03 6.17 -29.72
N GLY A 131 1.76 7.24 -30.48
CA GLY A 131 0.51 7.43 -31.22
C GLY A 131 -0.73 7.53 -30.33
N VAL A 132 -0.63 8.22 -29.19
CA VAL A 132 -1.72 8.35 -28.19
C VAL A 132 -2.17 9.80 -27.97
N GLU A 133 -1.91 10.68 -28.93
CA GLU A 133 -2.25 12.12 -28.92
C GLU A 133 -3.76 12.36 -28.79
N ASN A 134 -4.57 11.40 -29.25
CA ASN A 134 -6.03 11.46 -29.18
C ASN A 134 -6.59 11.21 -27.77
N LEU A 135 -5.82 10.58 -26.88
CA LEU A 135 -6.24 10.23 -25.52
C LEU A 135 -5.46 10.99 -24.45
N VAL A 136 -4.16 11.20 -24.65
CA VAL A 136 -3.27 11.76 -23.62
C VAL A 136 -2.95 13.23 -23.93
N ILE A 137 -3.23 14.09 -22.96
CA ILE A 137 -2.97 15.53 -23.04
C ILE A 137 -1.83 15.91 -22.08
N PRO A 138 -0.70 16.43 -22.57
CA PRO A 138 0.37 16.95 -21.73
C PRO A 138 -0.07 18.26 -21.07
N TYR A 139 0.19 18.41 -19.77
CA TYR A 139 -0.15 19.60 -19.00
C TYR A 139 1.02 20.08 -18.15
N HIS A 140 1.24 21.39 -18.11
CA HIS A 140 2.34 22.03 -17.36
C HIS A 140 1.77 22.91 -16.26
N GLU A 141 1.66 22.36 -15.06
CA GLU A 141 1.12 23.08 -13.91
C GLU A 141 1.57 22.45 -12.59
N ASP A 142 1.49 23.22 -11.50
CA ASP A 142 1.53 22.63 -10.16
C ASP A 142 0.33 21.68 -9.96
N ALA A 143 0.62 20.46 -9.50
CA ALA A 143 -0.38 19.41 -9.34
C ALA A 143 -1.56 19.84 -8.44
N THR A 144 -1.30 20.57 -7.35
CA THR A 144 -2.37 21.02 -6.44
C THR A 144 -3.23 22.09 -7.09
N LEU A 145 -2.61 23.02 -7.81
CA LEU A 145 -3.32 24.08 -8.53
C LEU A 145 -4.23 23.51 -9.62
N LEU A 146 -3.71 22.60 -10.46
CA LEU A 146 -4.50 21.91 -11.48
C LEU A 146 -5.71 21.18 -10.86
N MET A 147 -5.48 20.42 -9.78
CA MET A 147 -6.57 19.71 -9.11
C MET A 147 -7.62 20.67 -8.53
N TYR A 148 -7.21 21.81 -7.97
CA TYR A 148 -8.14 22.83 -7.51
C TYR A 148 -8.94 23.50 -8.63
N GLN A 149 -8.32 23.76 -9.80
CA GLN A 149 -9.02 24.25 -10.99
C GLN A 149 -10.07 23.25 -11.50
N ARG A 150 -9.88 21.95 -11.25
CA ARG A 150 -10.74 20.85 -11.70
C ARG A 150 -11.78 20.37 -10.68
N ARG A 151 -12.02 21.11 -9.59
CA ARG A 151 -13.05 20.76 -8.57
C ARG A 151 -14.49 20.71 -9.11
N ARG A 152 -14.78 21.44 -10.20
CA ARG A 152 -16.10 21.45 -10.89
C ARG A 152 -16.14 20.47 -12.06
N ASN A 153 -15.04 20.35 -12.79
CA ASN A 153 -14.87 19.42 -13.92
C ASN A 153 -13.91 18.31 -13.49
N ARG A 154 -14.46 17.37 -12.71
CA ARG A 154 -13.71 16.35 -11.97
C ARG A 154 -13.22 15.23 -12.87
N PHE A 155 -12.22 14.50 -12.40
CA PHE A 155 -11.70 13.28 -13.03
C PHE A 155 -12.31 12.03 -12.38
N ASP A 156 -12.55 10.99 -13.17
CA ASP A 156 -13.05 9.72 -12.66
C ASP A 156 -11.96 8.90 -11.95
N ALA A 157 -10.70 9.07 -12.35
CA ALA A 157 -9.54 8.51 -11.68
C ALA A 157 -8.43 9.55 -11.49
N VAL A 158 -7.77 9.56 -10.33
CA VAL A 158 -6.61 10.42 -10.05
C VAL A 158 -5.48 9.57 -9.48
N ASP A 159 -4.32 9.55 -10.14
CA ASP A 159 -3.10 8.92 -9.66
C ASP A 159 -2.12 9.94 -9.08
N LEU A 160 -1.77 9.70 -7.81
CA LEU A 160 -0.77 10.44 -7.05
C LEU A 160 0.41 9.51 -6.75
N ASP A 161 1.48 9.64 -7.54
CA ASP A 161 2.73 8.87 -7.35
C ASP A 161 3.95 9.78 -7.06
N PRO A 162 3.92 10.59 -5.99
CA PRO A 162 5.03 11.48 -5.68
C PRO A 162 6.21 10.72 -5.06
N TYR A 163 7.38 11.35 -5.11
CA TYR A 163 8.50 10.92 -4.26
C TYR A 163 8.28 11.36 -2.82
N GLY A 164 8.23 10.37 -1.94
CA GLY A 164 8.09 10.59 -0.50
C GLY A 164 6.63 10.61 -0.10
N CYS A 165 6.17 11.77 0.37
CA CYS A 165 4.88 11.93 1.04
C CYS A 165 3.80 12.45 0.07
N PRO A 166 2.61 11.82 -0.01
CA PRO A 166 1.52 12.32 -0.83
C PRO A 166 0.59 13.31 -0.13
N SER A 167 0.74 13.54 1.19
CA SER A 167 -0.29 14.23 1.99
C SER A 167 -0.64 15.65 1.51
N MET A 168 0.36 16.38 1.01
CA MET A 168 0.17 17.74 0.46
C MET A 168 -0.75 17.79 -0.77
N TYR A 169 -0.90 16.69 -1.49
CA TYR A 169 -1.76 16.60 -2.68
C TYR A 169 -3.18 16.11 -2.35
N LEU A 170 -3.37 15.47 -1.19
CA LEU A 170 -4.61 14.77 -0.84
C LEU A 170 -5.81 15.71 -0.73
N ASP A 171 -5.64 16.91 -0.18
CA ASP A 171 -6.75 17.88 -0.04
C ASP A 171 -7.36 18.24 -1.40
N SER A 172 -6.50 18.53 -2.39
CA SER A 172 -6.93 18.83 -3.75
C SER A 172 -7.47 17.60 -4.49
N ALA A 173 -6.88 16.43 -4.26
CA ALA A 173 -7.28 15.19 -4.93
C ALA A 173 -8.68 14.71 -4.53
N VAL A 174 -9.02 14.74 -3.23
CA VAL A 174 -10.36 14.31 -2.76
C VAL A 174 -11.49 15.20 -3.29
N GLN A 175 -11.17 16.42 -3.72
CA GLN A 175 -12.12 17.39 -4.28
C GLN A 175 -12.20 17.34 -5.82
N CYS A 176 -11.11 16.97 -6.51
CA CYS A 176 -11.07 16.90 -7.97
C CYS A 176 -11.47 15.52 -8.52
N VAL A 177 -11.56 14.49 -7.68
CA VAL A 177 -12.09 13.18 -8.07
C VAL A 177 -13.62 13.19 -8.08
N SER A 178 -14.24 12.59 -9.11
CA SER A 178 -15.68 12.47 -9.28
C SER A 178 -16.36 11.73 -8.13
N ASP A 179 -17.67 11.85 -8.02
CA ASP A 179 -18.42 11.01 -7.08
C ASP A 179 -18.44 9.56 -7.57
N GLY A 180 -18.02 8.63 -6.71
CA GLY A 180 -17.75 7.25 -7.11
C GLY A 180 -16.44 7.05 -7.89
N GLY A 181 -15.66 8.11 -8.09
CA GLY A 181 -14.34 8.03 -8.71
C GLY A 181 -13.28 7.40 -7.80
N ILE A 182 -12.11 7.09 -8.36
CA ILE A 182 -11.02 6.39 -7.68
C ILE A 182 -9.78 7.28 -7.48
N LEU A 183 -9.17 7.18 -6.31
CA LEU A 183 -7.83 7.71 -6.03
C LEU A 183 -6.84 6.55 -5.95
N LEU A 184 -5.72 6.68 -6.66
CA LEU A 184 -4.58 5.79 -6.59
C LEU A 184 -3.44 6.58 -5.94
N VAL A 185 -3.00 6.17 -4.75
CA VAL A 185 -2.06 6.98 -3.95
C VAL A 185 -0.87 6.14 -3.53
N THR A 186 0.34 6.54 -3.95
CA THR A 186 1.61 5.98 -3.47
C THR A 186 2.21 6.85 -2.38
N ALA A 187 2.78 6.22 -1.35
CA ALA A 187 3.75 6.86 -0.46
C ALA A 187 5.06 6.05 -0.45
N THR A 188 6.18 6.72 -0.70
CA THR A 188 7.51 6.09 -0.69
C THR A 188 8.34 6.46 0.54
N ASP A 189 7.85 7.35 1.40
CA ASP A 189 8.51 7.69 2.68
C ASP A 189 8.11 6.75 3.83
N VAL A 190 8.04 5.44 3.51
CA VAL A 190 7.65 4.37 4.45
C VAL A 190 8.51 4.37 5.72
N ALA A 191 9.76 4.84 5.67
CA ALA A 191 10.58 4.98 6.87
C ALA A 191 9.95 5.89 7.94
N ILE A 192 9.24 6.96 7.53
CA ILE A 192 8.49 7.83 8.44
C ILE A 192 7.27 7.09 8.98
N LEU A 193 6.47 6.51 8.07
CA LEU A 193 5.25 5.80 8.40
C LEU A 193 5.47 4.50 9.20
N ALA A 194 6.67 3.93 9.18
CA ALA A 194 7.05 2.72 9.91
C ALA A 194 7.57 2.99 11.34
N GLY A 195 7.48 4.23 11.83
CA GLY A 195 7.73 4.57 13.23
C GLY A 195 9.17 5.01 13.55
N ASN A 196 9.99 5.37 12.55
CA ASN A 196 11.36 5.83 12.83
C ASN A 196 11.43 7.26 13.35
N VAL A 197 10.52 8.13 12.90
CA VAL A 197 10.51 9.58 13.20
C VAL A 197 9.05 10.03 13.48
N PRO A 198 8.55 9.80 14.69
CA PRO A 198 7.13 9.99 15.02
C PRO A 198 6.65 11.44 14.84
N GLU A 199 7.47 12.42 15.20
CA GLU A 199 7.18 13.86 15.03
C GLU A 199 7.04 14.24 13.55
N THR A 200 7.85 13.62 12.68
CA THR A 200 7.74 13.81 11.24
C THR A 200 6.48 13.15 10.67
N CYS A 201 6.10 11.97 11.20
CA CYS A 201 4.84 11.32 10.85
C CYS A 201 3.65 12.20 11.22
N TYR A 202 3.69 12.85 12.39
CA TYR A 202 2.62 13.72 12.87
C TYR A 202 2.33 14.88 11.93
N TYR A 203 3.32 15.74 11.61
CA TYR A 203 3.02 16.92 10.80
C TYR A 203 2.68 16.57 9.34
N LYS A 204 3.19 15.44 8.83
CA LYS A 204 2.90 15.00 7.46
C LYS A 204 1.55 14.33 7.30
N TYR A 205 1.17 13.47 8.24
CA TYR A 205 0.01 12.57 8.10
C TYR A 205 -1.10 12.81 9.13
N GLY A 206 -0.86 13.65 10.14
CA GLY A 206 -1.78 13.85 11.26
C GLY A 206 -1.88 12.63 12.19
N ALA A 207 -0.85 11.80 12.24
CA ALA A 207 -0.80 10.58 13.05
C ALA A 207 0.60 10.27 13.57
N ILE A 208 0.67 9.59 14.72
CA ILE A 208 1.92 9.09 15.31
C ILE A 208 2.06 7.60 14.97
N SER A 209 3.07 7.25 14.18
CA SER A 209 3.44 5.84 13.99
C SER A 209 4.30 5.34 15.15
N ILE A 210 4.16 4.06 15.50
CA ILE A 210 4.97 3.39 16.53
C ILE A 210 5.85 2.31 15.89
N LYS A 211 6.99 2.04 16.52
CA LYS A 211 7.89 0.96 16.09
C LYS A 211 7.24 -0.38 16.42
N SER A 212 6.82 -1.09 15.38
CA SER A 212 6.16 -2.39 15.48
C SER A 212 6.63 -3.33 14.38
N LYS A 213 6.49 -4.65 14.58
CA LYS A 213 6.64 -5.63 13.49
C LYS A 213 5.54 -5.52 12.43
N SER A 214 4.44 -4.87 12.79
CA SER A 214 3.32 -4.54 11.90
C SER A 214 3.42 -3.13 11.31
N CYS A 215 4.62 -2.54 11.28
CA CYS A 215 4.85 -1.16 10.82
C CYS A 215 4.36 -0.91 9.39
N HIS A 216 4.46 -1.90 8.50
CA HIS A 216 3.97 -1.79 7.12
C HIS A 216 2.44 -1.70 7.04
N GLU A 217 1.71 -2.44 7.88
CA GLU A 217 0.26 -2.30 7.96
C GLU A 217 -0.16 -1.02 8.69
N ILE A 218 0.57 -0.62 9.74
CA ILE A 218 0.38 0.68 10.40
C ILE A 218 0.52 1.81 9.37
N ALA A 219 1.52 1.73 8.48
CA ALA A 219 1.74 2.72 7.43
C ALA A 219 0.53 2.82 6.47
N LEU A 220 -0.01 1.68 6.02
CA LEU A 220 -1.23 1.64 5.20
C LEU A 220 -2.41 2.28 5.94
N ARG A 221 -2.60 1.93 7.21
CA ARG A 221 -3.71 2.42 8.03
C ARG A 221 -3.61 3.92 8.33
N ILE A 222 -2.40 4.46 8.50
CA ILE A 222 -2.15 5.90 8.63
C ILE A 222 -2.49 6.62 7.33
N LEU A 223 -2.05 6.10 6.18
CA LEU A 223 -2.34 6.72 4.89
C LEU A 223 -3.86 6.76 4.62
N LEU A 224 -4.57 5.65 4.90
CA LEU A 224 -6.04 5.61 4.77
C LEU A 224 -6.74 6.59 5.71
N GLN A 225 -6.32 6.68 6.98
CA GLN A 225 -6.87 7.66 7.92
C GLN A 225 -6.58 9.10 7.49
N CYS A 226 -5.40 9.36 6.93
CA CYS A 226 -5.04 10.66 6.35
C CYS A 226 -6.00 11.04 5.22
N ILE A 227 -6.18 10.17 4.21
CA ILE A 227 -7.11 10.40 3.08
C ILE A 227 -8.55 10.57 3.59
N ALA A 228 -9.00 9.71 4.51
CA ALA A 228 -10.34 9.80 5.10
C ALA A 228 -10.57 11.14 5.82
N SER A 229 -9.55 11.67 6.50
CA SER A 229 -9.63 12.98 7.16
C SER A 229 -9.78 14.13 6.17
N TYR A 230 -9.07 14.10 5.03
CA TYR A 230 -9.23 15.09 3.96
C TYR A 230 -10.60 15.00 3.32
N ALA A 231 -11.04 13.80 2.94
CA ALA A 231 -12.36 13.61 2.34
C ALA A 231 -13.50 14.07 3.28
N GLY A 232 -13.40 13.74 4.58
CA GLY A 232 -14.43 14.04 5.58
C GLY A 232 -14.72 15.54 5.74
N ARG A 233 -13.72 16.41 5.56
CA ARG A 233 -13.89 17.88 5.61
C ARG A 233 -14.86 18.41 4.56
N TYR A 234 -15.05 17.67 3.47
CA TYR A 234 -15.90 18.05 2.34
C TYR A 234 -17.19 17.22 2.24
N GLY A 235 -17.59 16.53 3.32
CA GLY A 235 -18.77 15.66 3.29
C GLY A 235 -18.60 14.42 2.42
N ARG A 236 -17.34 14.03 2.17
CA ARG A 236 -16.97 12.86 1.36
C ARG A 236 -16.36 11.76 2.22
N TYR A 237 -16.54 10.51 1.83
CA TYR A 237 -15.99 9.34 2.50
C TYR A 237 -15.25 8.44 1.51
N ILE A 238 -14.33 7.63 2.04
CA ILE A 238 -13.55 6.69 1.24
C ILE A 238 -14.02 5.25 1.45
N VAL A 239 -13.88 4.45 0.41
CA VAL A 239 -13.99 2.99 0.45
C VAL A 239 -12.67 2.41 -0.06
N PRO A 240 -11.82 1.84 0.81
CA PRO A 240 -10.61 1.14 0.39
C PRO A 240 -10.95 -0.07 -0.48
N LEU A 241 -10.41 -0.11 -1.70
CA LEU A 241 -10.52 -1.25 -2.61
C LEU A 241 -9.34 -2.21 -2.44
N LEU A 242 -8.14 -1.65 -2.34
CA LEU A 242 -6.89 -2.41 -2.25
C LEU A 242 -5.81 -1.54 -1.59
N SER A 243 -5.10 -2.08 -0.59
CA SER A 243 -4.02 -1.37 0.11
C SER A 243 -2.80 -2.28 0.24
N ILE A 244 -1.70 -1.96 -0.44
CA ILE A 244 -0.54 -2.85 -0.55
C ILE A 244 0.74 -2.22 -0.01
N SER A 245 1.50 -3.00 0.77
CA SER A 245 2.89 -2.69 1.11
C SER A 245 3.82 -3.58 0.28
N VAL A 246 4.57 -2.98 -0.64
CA VAL A 246 5.41 -3.74 -1.58
C VAL A 246 6.77 -3.06 -1.75
N ASP A 247 7.82 -3.85 -1.59
CA ASP A 247 9.23 -3.45 -1.66
C ASP A 247 9.56 -2.31 -0.67
N PHE A 248 9.46 -1.06 -1.11
CA PHE A 248 9.83 0.15 -0.35
C PHE A 248 8.78 1.25 -0.42
N TYR A 249 7.60 0.96 -0.94
CA TYR A 249 6.48 1.89 -0.98
C TYR A 249 5.22 1.22 -0.47
N ILE A 250 4.26 2.04 -0.09
CA ILE A 250 2.88 1.62 0.10
C ILE A 250 2.02 2.26 -0.98
N ARG A 251 0.97 1.56 -1.41
CA ARG A 251 0.01 2.07 -2.39
C ARG A 251 -1.40 1.70 -1.98
N VAL A 252 -2.31 2.68 -2.02
CA VAL A 252 -3.72 2.51 -1.69
C VAL A 252 -4.60 2.94 -2.85
N PHE A 253 -5.67 2.19 -3.06
CA PHE A 253 -6.69 2.43 -4.07
C PHE A 253 -8.01 2.62 -3.33
N VAL A 254 -8.61 3.80 -3.44
CA VAL A 254 -9.83 4.13 -2.69
C VAL A 254 -10.89 4.76 -3.61
N LYS A 255 -12.14 4.30 -3.54
CA LYS A 255 -13.27 5.05 -4.12
C LYS A 255 -13.65 6.19 -3.20
N VAL A 256 -14.05 7.33 -3.76
CA VAL A 256 -14.50 8.50 -3.01
C VAL A 256 -15.95 8.82 -3.36
N PHE A 257 -16.79 8.96 -2.34
CA PHE A 257 -18.21 9.22 -2.49
C PHE A 257 -18.66 10.37 -1.58
N THR A 258 -19.77 11.02 -1.92
CA THR A 258 -20.37 12.11 -1.15
C THR A 258 -21.51 11.58 -0.32
N SER A 259 -21.38 11.64 1.01
CA SER A 259 -22.46 11.33 1.94
C SER A 259 -22.08 11.75 3.35
N HIS A 260 -22.74 12.78 3.87
CA HIS A 260 -22.51 13.26 5.24
C HIS A 260 -22.76 12.18 6.30
N ASP A 261 -23.73 11.29 6.08
CA ASP A 261 -24.02 10.20 7.02
C ASP A 261 -22.91 9.15 7.04
N LYS A 262 -22.34 8.80 5.88
CA LYS A 262 -21.17 7.90 5.80
C LYS A 262 -19.89 8.55 6.35
N CYS A 263 -19.74 9.88 6.24
CA CYS A 263 -18.64 10.59 6.91
C CYS A 263 -18.70 10.42 8.44
N LYS A 264 -19.91 10.48 9.03
CA LYS A 264 -20.08 10.19 10.47
C LYS A 264 -19.67 8.77 10.79
N GLU A 265 -19.99 7.81 9.92
CA GLU A 265 -19.56 6.40 10.09
C GLU A 265 -18.03 6.28 10.11
N ASN A 266 -17.27 7.04 9.31
CA ASN A 266 -15.80 6.95 9.32
C ASN A 266 -15.17 7.19 10.70
N SER A 267 -15.82 7.95 11.59
CA SER A 267 -15.33 8.18 12.96
C SER A 267 -15.19 6.90 13.78
N ASN A 268 -15.98 5.86 13.47
CA ASN A 268 -15.88 4.54 14.13
C ASN A 268 -14.82 3.62 13.50
N LYS A 269 -14.28 4.01 12.34
CA LYS A 269 -13.20 3.31 11.63
C LYS A 269 -11.85 3.94 11.88
N ILE A 270 -11.76 4.92 12.77
CA ILE A 270 -10.51 5.58 13.15
C ILE A 270 -10.31 5.38 14.64
N GLY A 271 -9.09 5.06 15.07
CA GLY A 271 -8.80 4.85 16.48
C GLY A 271 -7.33 4.90 16.85
N MET A 272 -7.07 4.95 18.14
CA MET A 272 -5.73 4.90 18.73
C MET A 272 -5.25 3.45 18.85
N LEU A 273 -3.95 3.26 18.69
CA LEU A 273 -3.25 1.99 18.86
C LEU A 273 -2.46 2.04 20.15
N TYR A 274 -2.59 1.01 20.98
CA TYR A 274 -1.76 0.80 22.15
C TYR A 274 -0.95 -0.48 21.96
N GLN A 275 0.36 -0.40 22.17
CA GLN A 275 1.26 -1.55 22.09
C GLN A 275 2.12 -1.62 23.35
N CYS A 276 2.13 -2.77 24.02
CA CYS A 276 3.01 -2.98 25.16
C CYS A 276 4.49 -2.95 24.72
N ASN A 277 5.34 -2.24 25.46
CA ASN A 277 6.77 -2.17 25.17
C ASN A 277 7.57 -3.40 25.65
N GLY A 278 6.96 -4.28 26.44
CA GLY A 278 7.55 -5.55 26.89
C GLY A 278 7.16 -6.72 25.99
N CYS A 279 5.86 -7.04 25.94
CA CYS A 279 5.36 -8.22 25.22
C CYS A 279 4.81 -7.92 23.82
N GLU A 280 4.75 -6.64 23.41
CA GLU A 280 4.21 -6.23 22.11
C GLU A 280 2.72 -6.56 21.88
N SER A 281 1.98 -7.02 22.90
CA SER A 281 0.51 -7.14 22.83
C SER A 281 -0.13 -5.82 22.43
N MET A 282 -1.04 -5.88 21.47
CA MET A 282 -1.68 -4.72 20.86
C MET A 282 -3.15 -4.61 21.30
N ASN A 283 -3.63 -3.39 21.46
CA ASN A 283 -5.04 -3.05 21.71
C ASN A 283 -5.43 -1.80 20.94
N PHE A 284 -6.72 -1.64 20.65
CA PHE A 284 -7.23 -0.52 19.84
C PHE A 284 -8.34 0.21 20.58
N GLN A 285 -8.37 1.53 20.47
CA GLN A 285 -9.43 2.39 20.97
C GLN A 285 -10.04 3.18 19.81
N PRO A 286 -11.22 2.79 19.30
CA PRO A 286 -11.96 3.62 18.35
C PRO A 286 -12.19 5.02 18.91
N LEU A 287 -12.20 6.05 18.07
CA LEU A 287 -12.52 7.42 18.50
C LEU A 287 -14.01 7.56 18.85
N VAL A 288 -14.87 6.83 18.14
CA VAL A 288 -16.32 6.81 18.33
C VAL A 288 -16.84 5.38 18.21
N VAL A 289 -17.80 5.00 19.04
CA VAL A 289 -18.48 3.70 18.97
C VAL A 289 -19.91 3.88 18.48
N LYS A 290 -20.36 3.00 17.58
CA LYS A 290 -21.73 2.97 17.07
C LYS A 290 -22.53 1.88 17.81
N LYS A 291 -23.55 2.26 18.59
CA LYS A 291 -24.42 1.28 19.28
C LYS A 291 -25.61 0.81 18.43
N ALA A 292 -26.14 1.70 17.59
CA ALA A 292 -27.26 1.45 16.69
C ALA A 292 -27.18 2.38 15.46
N ALA A 293 -28.11 2.25 14.51
CA ALA A 293 -28.20 3.18 13.39
C ALA A 293 -28.31 4.63 13.89
N LYS A 294 -27.43 5.51 13.37
CA LYS A 294 -27.34 6.94 13.74
C LYS A 294 -27.08 7.24 15.23
N ASN A 295 -26.71 6.26 16.05
CA ASN A 295 -26.39 6.44 17.47
C ASN A 295 -24.89 6.27 17.73
N TYR A 296 -24.19 7.39 17.78
CA TYR A 296 -22.74 7.50 18.00
C TYR A 296 -22.47 7.92 19.45
N LYS A 297 -21.56 7.22 20.13
CA LYS A 297 -21.15 7.53 21.50
C LYS A 297 -19.63 7.59 21.63
N LEU A 298 -19.18 8.41 22.56
CA LEU A 298 -17.78 8.43 22.98
C LEU A 298 -17.50 7.15 23.81
N PRO A 299 -16.42 6.42 23.52
CA PRO A 299 -15.98 5.33 24.38
C PRO A 299 -15.40 5.88 25.69
N SER A 300 -15.62 5.16 26.78
CA SER A 300 -14.93 5.43 28.05
C SER A 300 -13.43 5.18 27.90
N ALA A 301 -12.62 6.11 28.38
CA ALA A 301 -11.16 6.01 28.37
C ALA A 301 -10.61 6.01 29.82
N PRO A 302 -9.48 5.32 30.09
CA PRO A 302 -8.71 4.52 29.13
C PRO A 302 -9.31 3.12 28.89
N VAL A 303 -9.15 2.56 27.68
CA VAL A 303 -9.61 1.18 27.38
C VAL A 303 -8.67 0.09 27.90
N ILE A 304 -7.53 0.49 28.44
CA ILE A 304 -6.46 -0.36 28.96
C ILE A 304 -5.83 0.29 30.20
N ASP A 305 -5.26 -0.54 31.07
CA ASP A 305 -4.49 -0.06 32.21
C ASP A 305 -3.10 0.46 31.82
N GLN A 306 -2.50 1.25 32.72
CA GLN A 306 -1.15 1.79 32.55
C GLN A 306 -0.09 0.68 32.36
N LEU A 307 -0.27 -0.46 33.05
CA LEU A 307 0.60 -1.62 32.98
C LEU A 307 -0.09 -2.74 32.20
N CYS A 308 0.66 -3.41 31.33
CA CYS A 308 0.14 -4.52 30.54
C CYS A 308 -0.25 -5.69 31.44
N LYS A 309 -1.47 -6.21 31.27
CA LYS A 309 -1.95 -7.39 32.01
C LYS A 309 -1.06 -8.63 31.90
N HIS A 310 -0.32 -8.78 30.80
CA HIS A 310 0.48 -9.98 30.53
C HIS A 310 1.90 -9.92 31.09
N CYS A 311 2.53 -8.75 31.06
CA CYS A 311 3.94 -8.62 31.43
C CYS A 311 4.25 -7.41 32.32
N GLN A 312 3.24 -6.68 32.77
CA GLN A 312 3.35 -5.53 33.70
C GLN A 312 4.27 -4.41 33.22
N HIS A 313 4.57 -4.37 31.93
CA HIS A 313 5.33 -3.28 31.31
C HIS A 313 4.39 -2.19 30.78
N ARG A 314 4.93 -0.99 30.57
CA ARG A 314 4.18 0.15 30.04
C ARG A 314 3.80 -0.03 28.57
N GLN A 315 2.92 0.83 28.07
CA GLN A 315 2.44 0.79 26.70
C GLN A 315 2.79 2.09 25.95
N HIS A 316 3.10 1.94 24.67
CA HIS A 316 3.18 3.06 23.74
C HIS A 316 1.81 3.29 23.11
N MET A 317 1.44 4.57 22.98
CA MET A 317 0.25 5.00 22.26
C MET A 317 0.67 5.57 20.90
N GLY A 318 -0.03 5.16 19.85
CA GLY A 318 0.12 5.68 18.49
C GLY A 318 -1.24 5.93 17.83
N GLY A 319 -1.20 6.45 16.61
CA GLY A 319 -2.35 6.77 15.80
C GLY A 319 -2.69 8.27 15.77
N PRO A 320 -3.92 8.64 15.41
CA PRO A 320 -4.99 7.71 15.04
C PRO A 320 -4.64 6.91 13.78
N ILE A 321 -5.22 5.72 13.60
CA ILE A 321 -5.06 4.86 12.42
C ILE A 321 -6.42 4.39 11.91
N TRP A 322 -6.51 4.00 10.64
CA TRP A 322 -7.69 3.32 10.10
C TRP A 322 -7.84 1.92 10.70
N LEU A 323 -8.98 1.63 11.34
CA LEU A 323 -9.35 0.35 11.93
C LEU A 323 -10.28 -0.49 11.03
N GLY A 324 -10.83 0.10 9.97
CA GLY A 324 -11.68 -0.62 9.02
C GLY A 324 -10.89 -1.59 8.12
N PRO A 325 -11.60 -2.26 7.18
CA PRO A 325 -11.00 -3.10 6.15
C PRO A 325 -9.98 -2.33 5.31
N LEU A 326 -8.92 -3.03 4.88
CA LEU A 326 -7.88 -2.51 3.98
C LEU A 326 -8.22 -2.72 2.51
N HIS A 327 -9.11 -3.67 2.24
CA HIS A 327 -9.44 -4.19 0.93
C HIS A 327 -10.95 -4.35 0.79
N ASP A 328 -11.43 -4.31 -0.44
CA ASP A 328 -12.75 -4.81 -0.79
C ASP A 328 -12.57 -6.23 -1.36
N HIS A 329 -13.00 -7.25 -0.62
CA HIS A 329 -12.81 -8.64 -1.03
C HIS A 329 -13.44 -8.93 -2.41
N GLY A 330 -14.61 -8.37 -2.70
CA GLY A 330 -15.26 -8.55 -4.00
C GLY A 330 -14.45 -7.98 -5.15
N PHE A 331 -13.86 -6.80 -4.97
CA PHE A 331 -12.96 -6.15 -5.92
C PHE A 331 -11.68 -6.97 -6.12
N VAL A 332 -11.07 -7.46 -5.03
CA VAL A 332 -9.88 -8.32 -5.10
C VAL A 332 -10.17 -9.64 -5.82
N SER A 333 -11.33 -10.26 -5.58
CA SER A 333 -11.75 -11.47 -6.31
C SER A 333 -11.91 -11.18 -7.81
N ARG A 334 -12.55 -10.06 -8.17
CA ARG A 334 -12.67 -9.65 -9.59
C ARG A 334 -11.31 -9.41 -10.23
N LEU A 335 -10.37 -8.76 -9.54
CA LEU A 335 -8.99 -8.60 -10.02
C LEU A 335 -8.36 -9.96 -10.31
N LEU A 336 -8.35 -10.88 -9.34
CA LEU A 336 -7.78 -12.22 -9.49
C LEU A 336 -8.38 -12.99 -10.68
N CYS A 337 -9.71 -12.92 -10.86
CA CYS A 337 -10.40 -13.60 -11.96
C CYS A 337 -10.02 -13.06 -13.35
N ASN A 338 -9.63 -11.79 -13.46
CA ASN A 338 -9.32 -11.15 -14.73
C ASN A 338 -7.82 -10.99 -14.98
N LEU A 339 -6.94 -11.35 -14.04
CA LEU A 339 -5.48 -11.21 -14.23
C LEU A 339 -4.98 -11.93 -15.49
N ASN A 340 -5.50 -13.12 -15.78
CA ASN A 340 -5.05 -13.92 -16.92
C ASN A 340 -5.43 -13.31 -18.28
N SER A 341 -6.45 -12.44 -18.33
CA SER A 341 -6.81 -11.70 -19.54
C SER A 341 -6.01 -10.40 -19.69
N MET A 342 -5.19 -10.03 -18.72
CA MET A 342 -4.36 -8.83 -18.74
C MET A 342 -2.93 -9.17 -19.16
N GLU A 343 -2.39 -8.45 -20.13
CA GLU A 343 -1.00 -8.62 -20.59
C GLU A 343 -0.05 -7.79 -19.70
N LEU A 344 0.24 -8.25 -18.47
CA LEU A 344 1.10 -7.54 -17.52
C LEU A 344 2.42 -8.27 -17.28
N GLY A 345 3.54 -7.53 -17.29
CA GLY A 345 4.89 -8.08 -17.08
C GLY A 345 5.06 -8.76 -15.72
N THR A 346 4.33 -8.28 -14.71
CA THR A 346 4.41 -8.78 -13.33
C THR A 346 3.21 -9.66 -12.90
N SER A 347 2.44 -10.20 -13.85
CA SER A 347 1.21 -10.99 -13.59
C SER A 347 1.37 -12.08 -12.53
N LYS A 348 2.42 -12.91 -12.60
CA LYS A 348 2.67 -14.00 -11.63
C LYS A 348 2.93 -13.48 -10.20
N ARG A 349 3.62 -12.35 -10.08
CA ARG A 349 3.83 -11.68 -8.78
C ARG A 349 2.50 -11.15 -8.26
N MET A 350 1.71 -10.53 -9.13
CA MET A 350 0.42 -9.96 -8.79
C MET A 350 -0.58 -11.01 -8.32
N GLU A 351 -0.66 -12.14 -9.01
CA GLU A 351 -1.48 -13.29 -8.61
C GLU A 351 -1.11 -13.76 -7.20
N GLY A 352 0.19 -13.95 -6.93
CA GLY A 352 0.67 -14.38 -5.62
C GLY A 352 0.35 -13.39 -4.50
N VAL A 353 0.57 -12.09 -4.73
CA VAL A 353 0.27 -11.03 -3.74
C VAL A 353 -1.24 -10.89 -3.52
N LEU A 354 -2.04 -10.79 -4.58
CA LEU A 354 -3.50 -10.65 -4.49
C LEU A 354 -4.15 -11.88 -3.86
N THR A 355 -3.62 -13.09 -4.08
CA THR A 355 -4.14 -14.29 -3.41
C THR A 355 -3.89 -14.24 -1.90
N VAL A 356 -2.72 -13.76 -1.44
CA VAL A 356 -2.48 -13.57 0.00
C VAL A 356 -3.42 -12.53 0.59
N ILE A 357 -3.66 -11.43 -0.13
CA ILE A 357 -4.61 -10.39 0.29
C ILE A 357 -6.03 -10.95 0.37
N HIS A 358 -6.45 -11.77 -0.60
CA HIS A 358 -7.76 -12.40 -0.60
C HIS A 358 -7.94 -13.37 0.58
N GLU A 359 -6.87 -14.04 1.03
CA GLU A 359 -6.85 -14.90 2.22
C GLU A 359 -6.70 -14.13 3.54
N GLU A 360 -6.37 -12.83 3.49
CA GLU A 360 -6.05 -12.01 4.66
C GLU A 360 -7.31 -11.63 5.44
N LEU A 361 -7.26 -11.69 6.77
CA LEU A 361 -8.38 -11.27 7.63
C LEU A 361 -8.52 -9.74 7.66
N ASP A 362 -9.78 -9.29 7.62
CA ASP A 362 -10.19 -7.89 7.78
C ASP A 362 -10.17 -7.41 9.24
N ILE A 363 -9.02 -7.56 9.89
CA ILE A 363 -8.77 -7.10 11.25
C ILE A 363 -7.49 -6.26 11.34
N PRO A 364 -7.34 -5.38 12.34
CA PRO A 364 -6.13 -4.57 12.48
C PRO A 364 -4.88 -5.34 12.92
N LEU A 365 -3.82 -5.20 12.12
CA LEU A 365 -2.44 -5.60 12.42
C LEU A 365 -2.24 -7.12 12.56
N TYR A 366 -1.00 -7.52 12.79
CA TYR A 366 -0.60 -8.91 12.98
C TYR A 366 0.55 -9.02 14.01
N TYR A 367 0.89 -10.25 14.38
CA TYR A 367 2.11 -10.56 15.12
C TYR A 367 3.11 -11.23 14.20
N ASN A 368 4.41 -11.12 14.49
CA ASN A 368 5.40 -11.99 13.87
C ASN A 368 5.74 -13.13 14.85
N LEU A 369 5.68 -14.37 14.35
CA LEU A 369 5.87 -15.56 15.20
C LEU A 369 7.25 -15.60 15.86
N ASP A 370 8.30 -15.32 15.09
CA ASP A 370 9.67 -15.28 15.62
C ASP A 370 9.82 -14.28 16.77
N ARG A 371 9.12 -13.15 16.68
CA ARG A 371 9.17 -12.10 17.68
C ARG A 371 8.44 -12.50 18.96
N LEU A 372 7.26 -13.11 18.85
CA LEU A 372 6.54 -13.66 20.00
C LEU A 372 7.42 -14.64 20.78
N MET A 373 8.09 -15.57 20.07
CA MET A 373 8.95 -16.57 20.72
C MET A 373 10.26 -15.97 21.24
N SER A 374 10.81 -14.95 20.57
CA SER A 374 11.98 -14.21 21.02
C SER A 374 11.74 -13.49 22.35
N ILE A 375 10.53 -12.94 22.57
CA ILE A 375 10.16 -12.28 23.83
C ILE A 375 10.28 -13.24 25.01
N VAL A 376 9.84 -14.48 24.84
CA VAL A 376 9.88 -15.52 25.90
C VAL A 376 11.14 -16.40 25.86
N ARG A 377 12.08 -16.11 24.94
CA ARG A 377 13.33 -16.87 24.70
C ARG A 377 13.10 -18.37 24.43
N CYS A 378 12.03 -18.72 23.73
CA CYS A 378 11.67 -20.09 23.39
C CYS A 378 11.96 -20.39 21.89
N HIS A 379 12.12 -21.68 21.57
CA HIS A 379 12.32 -22.14 20.20
C HIS A 379 11.10 -21.84 19.32
N VAL A 380 11.32 -21.39 18.09
CA VAL A 380 10.25 -21.01 17.17
C VAL A 380 9.51 -22.25 16.64
N PRO A 381 8.19 -22.39 16.86
CA PRO A 381 7.45 -23.51 16.31
C PRO A 381 7.30 -23.43 14.79
N PRO A 382 7.02 -24.56 14.11
CA PRO A 382 6.55 -24.53 12.73
C PRO A 382 5.30 -23.66 12.60
N MET A 383 5.30 -22.76 11.60
CA MET A 383 4.20 -21.81 11.40
C MET A 383 2.82 -22.47 11.27
N LEU A 384 2.74 -23.62 10.58
CA LEU A 384 1.47 -24.34 10.43
C LEU A 384 0.96 -24.92 11.76
N MET A 385 1.86 -25.27 12.67
CA MET A 385 1.49 -25.76 14.00
C MET A 385 0.85 -24.61 14.80
N PHE A 386 1.48 -23.43 14.84
CA PHE A 386 0.92 -22.28 15.56
C PHE A 386 -0.44 -21.85 14.99
N ARG A 387 -0.58 -21.86 13.65
CA ARG A 387 -1.87 -21.64 12.99
C ARG A 387 -2.91 -22.70 13.34
N SER A 388 -2.49 -23.96 13.45
CA SER A 388 -3.38 -25.05 13.87
C SER A 388 -3.89 -24.84 15.29
N ALA A 389 -3.01 -24.42 16.21
CA ALA A 389 -3.39 -24.12 17.59
C ALA A 389 -4.46 -23.02 17.69
N LEU A 390 -4.33 -21.95 16.89
CA LEU A 390 -5.34 -20.89 16.79
C LEU A 390 -6.68 -21.42 16.27
N LEU A 391 -6.65 -22.23 15.20
CA LEU A 391 -7.85 -22.81 14.59
C LEU A 391 -8.54 -23.80 15.53
N ASN A 392 -7.79 -24.66 16.20
CA ASN A 392 -8.29 -25.61 17.19
C ASN A 392 -8.92 -24.88 18.40
N ALA A 393 -8.40 -23.71 18.76
CA ALA A 393 -8.96 -22.85 19.80
C ALA A 393 -10.20 -22.04 19.35
N GLY A 394 -10.67 -22.24 18.11
CA GLY A 394 -11.87 -21.61 17.58
C GLY A 394 -11.67 -20.22 16.95
N TYR A 395 -10.42 -19.80 16.76
CA TYR A 395 -10.08 -18.50 16.19
C TYR A 395 -9.65 -18.59 14.73
N LYS A 396 -9.87 -17.51 13.99
CA LYS A 396 -9.45 -17.40 12.59
C LYS A 396 -7.99 -16.97 12.53
N VAL A 397 -7.29 -17.43 11.49
CA VAL A 397 -5.89 -17.03 11.27
C VAL A 397 -5.53 -16.95 9.79
N SER A 398 -4.97 -15.82 9.38
CA SER A 398 -4.36 -15.61 8.07
C SER A 398 -2.89 -15.22 8.20
N TYR A 399 -2.22 -15.18 7.04
CA TYR A 399 -1.04 -14.33 6.90
C TYR A 399 -1.50 -12.90 6.55
N SER A 400 -0.58 -11.95 6.67
CA SER A 400 -0.68 -10.63 6.06
C SER A 400 0.28 -10.55 4.88
N HIS A 401 -0.15 -9.90 3.80
CA HIS A 401 0.73 -9.63 2.65
C HIS A 401 1.95 -8.77 3.04
N ALA A 402 1.88 -8.02 4.14
CA ALA A 402 2.95 -7.15 4.62
C ALA A 402 4.09 -7.90 5.36
N SER A 403 3.93 -9.18 5.71
CA SER A 403 4.98 -9.96 6.39
C SER A 403 4.84 -11.47 6.17
N LYS A 404 5.91 -12.12 5.70
CA LYS A 404 5.95 -13.57 5.44
C LYS A 404 5.70 -14.46 6.67
N ILE A 405 6.08 -13.96 7.85
CA ILE A 405 6.01 -14.71 9.12
C ILE A 405 4.90 -14.17 10.04
N SER A 406 3.95 -13.47 9.45
CA SER A 406 2.81 -12.90 10.15
C SER A 406 1.81 -13.96 10.63
N ILE A 407 1.20 -13.65 11.77
CA ILE A 407 0.05 -14.30 12.35
C ILE A 407 -0.98 -13.19 12.55
N LYS A 408 -1.95 -13.14 11.64
CA LYS A 408 -3.09 -12.23 11.73
C LYS A 408 -4.29 -13.03 12.22
N THR A 409 -4.84 -12.69 13.38
CA THR A 409 -5.87 -13.49 14.05
C THR A 409 -6.82 -12.64 14.87
N ASP A 410 -8.08 -13.06 14.95
CA ASP A 410 -9.10 -12.48 15.83
C ASP A 410 -8.99 -12.99 17.28
N ALA A 411 -7.99 -13.83 17.58
CA ALA A 411 -7.70 -14.28 18.93
C ALA A 411 -7.25 -13.12 19.83
N PRO A 412 -7.77 -13.04 21.07
CA PRO A 412 -7.29 -12.08 22.05
C PRO A 412 -5.85 -12.40 22.47
N ASN A 413 -5.15 -11.40 23.00
CA ASN A 413 -3.76 -11.53 23.44
C ASN A 413 -3.55 -12.69 24.43
N ASP A 414 -4.53 -12.99 25.30
CA ASP A 414 -4.47 -14.09 26.26
C ASP A 414 -4.27 -15.44 25.58
N VAL A 415 -5.01 -15.68 24.49
CA VAL A 415 -4.97 -16.93 23.72
C VAL A 415 -3.63 -17.07 22.99
N ILE A 416 -3.11 -15.97 22.42
CA ILE A 416 -1.79 -15.97 21.79
C ILE A 416 -0.72 -16.41 22.79
N TRP A 417 -0.76 -15.87 24.00
CA TRP A 417 0.17 -16.26 25.06
C TRP A 417 -0.09 -17.65 25.63
N ASP A 418 -1.34 -18.14 25.63
CA ASP A 418 -1.67 -19.53 25.98
C ASP A 418 -1.03 -20.53 25.02
N ILE A 419 -1.07 -20.25 23.72
CA ILE A 419 -0.42 -21.09 22.71
C ILE A 419 1.10 -21.11 22.92
N VAL A 420 1.70 -19.96 23.23
CA VAL A 420 3.13 -19.87 23.57
C VAL A 420 3.46 -20.70 24.81
N ARG A 421 2.66 -20.61 25.87
CA ARG A 421 2.82 -21.43 27.09
C ARG A 421 2.67 -22.92 26.80
N ALA A 422 1.68 -23.33 26.01
CA ALA A 422 1.47 -24.72 25.64
C ALA A 422 2.65 -25.28 24.81
N TRP A 423 3.22 -24.46 23.93
CA TRP A 423 4.43 -24.83 23.18
C TRP A 423 5.66 -24.94 24.09
N GLU A 424 5.84 -24.00 25.01
CA GLU A 424 6.96 -24.00 25.96
C GLU A 424 6.92 -25.22 26.89
N LYS A 425 5.74 -25.68 27.33
CA LYS A 425 5.62 -26.94 28.10
C LYS A 425 6.23 -28.15 27.38
N LYS A 426 6.17 -28.19 26.05
CA LYS A 426 6.80 -29.26 25.24
C LYS A 426 8.26 -28.96 24.87
N HIS A 427 8.66 -27.69 24.90
CA HIS A 427 9.99 -27.20 24.52
C HIS A 427 10.49 -26.21 25.58
N PRO A 428 10.85 -26.70 26.78
CA PRO A 428 11.05 -25.87 27.96
C PRO A 428 12.20 -24.89 27.77
N VAL A 429 12.01 -23.67 28.27
CA VAL A 429 13.08 -22.67 28.33
C VAL A 429 13.87 -22.81 29.63
N LYS A 430 15.12 -22.34 29.62
CA LYS A 430 15.95 -22.23 30.82
C LYS A 430 15.46 -21.08 31.70
N ARG A 431 14.40 -21.33 32.48
CA ARG A 431 13.71 -20.32 33.30
C ARG A 431 14.65 -19.64 34.30
N GLU A 432 15.66 -20.33 34.79
CA GLU A 432 16.71 -19.82 35.66
C GLU A 432 17.56 -18.69 35.04
N LYS A 433 17.52 -18.53 33.70
CA LYS A 433 18.23 -17.46 32.99
C LYS A 433 17.35 -16.23 32.69
N LEU A 434 16.09 -16.26 33.12
CA LEU A 434 15.17 -15.15 32.95
C LEU A 434 15.22 -14.25 34.19
N ALA A 435 15.31 -12.94 33.97
CA ALA A 435 15.12 -12.00 35.09
C ALA A 435 13.66 -12.08 35.57
N GLU A 436 13.45 -12.01 36.89
CA GLU A 436 12.15 -12.23 37.52
C GLU A 436 11.09 -11.21 37.06
N ASP A 437 11.51 -9.97 36.81
CA ASP A 437 10.65 -8.90 36.32
C ASP A 437 10.47 -8.88 34.79
N SER A 438 11.19 -9.73 34.06
CA SER A 438 11.19 -9.75 32.59
C SER A 438 9.82 -10.13 32.01
N PRO A 439 9.50 -9.67 30.79
CA PRO A 439 8.28 -10.10 30.11
C PRO A 439 8.17 -11.61 29.98
N ALA A 440 9.29 -12.28 29.70
CA ALA A 440 9.36 -13.74 29.56
C ALA A 440 8.89 -14.45 30.84
N ALA A 441 9.48 -14.10 32.00
CA ALA A 441 9.16 -14.73 33.27
C ALA A 441 7.68 -14.54 33.63
N ARG A 442 7.17 -13.32 33.51
CA ARG A 442 5.76 -13.01 33.83
C ARG A 442 4.78 -13.76 32.92
N ILE A 443 5.05 -13.85 31.62
CA ILE A 443 4.18 -14.56 30.67
C ILE A 443 4.17 -16.07 30.92
N LEU A 444 5.34 -16.67 31.18
CA LEU A 444 5.51 -18.11 31.33
C LEU A 444 5.11 -18.63 32.72
N ASN A 445 5.07 -17.77 33.74
CA ASN A 445 4.59 -18.09 35.08
C ASN A 445 3.09 -17.84 35.25
N ALA A 446 2.44 -17.11 34.33
CA ALA A 446 1.00 -16.92 34.34
C ALA A 446 0.26 -18.23 34.02
N SER A 447 -0.93 -18.41 34.61
CA SER A 447 -1.81 -19.53 34.31
C SER A 447 -2.38 -19.41 32.89
N SER A 448 -2.64 -20.56 32.27
CA SER A 448 -3.34 -20.60 30.99
C SER A 448 -4.84 -20.39 31.18
N THR A 449 -5.47 -19.65 30.28
CA THR A 449 -6.93 -19.40 30.34
C THR A 449 -7.74 -20.52 29.70
N MET A 450 -7.11 -21.31 28.83
CA MET A 450 -7.71 -22.47 28.16
C MET A 450 -6.66 -23.56 27.89
N ASP A 451 -7.14 -24.77 27.61
CA ASP A 451 -6.29 -25.86 27.11
C ASP A 451 -6.08 -25.72 25.59
N ILE A 452 -4.84 -25.85 25.14
CA ILE A 452 -4.45 -25.58 23.75
C ILE A 452 -4.05 -26.89 23.06
N SER A 453 -4.82 -27.28 22.05
CA SER A 453 -4.44 -28.38 21.16
C SER A 453 -3.45 -27.93 20.09
N LEU A 454 -2.25 -28.51 20.11
CA LEU A 454 -1.19 -28.30 19.12
C LEU A 454 -1.25 -29.28 17.93
N THR A 455 -2.35 -30.04 17.80
CA THR A 455 -2.53 -30.98 16.69
C THR A 455 -2.70 -30.23 15.37
N MET A 456 -2.25 -30.83 14.26
CA MET A 456 -2.35 -30.20 12.95
C MET A 456 -3.81 -30.07 12.51
N HIS A 457 -4.22 -28.85 12.15
CA HIS A 457 -5.57 -28.54 11.68
C HIS A 457 -5.61 -28.54 10.14
N PRO A 458 -6.64 -29.12 9.48
CA PRO A 458 -6.71 -29.20 8.02
C PRO A 458 -6.62 -27.84 7.31
N LEU A 459 -7.23 -26.81 7.89
CA LEU A 459 -7.23 -25.43 7.34
C LEU A 459 -5.96 -24.63 7.67
N ALA A 460 -4.97 -25.21 8.36
CA ALA A 460 -3.77 -24.47 8.74
C ALA A 460 -2.92 -24.08 7.53
N ASN A 461 -2.89 -24.90 6.47
CA ASN A 461 -2.13 -24.62 5.25
C ASN A 461 -3.01 -23.90 4.21
N PRO A 462 -2.83 -22.59 3.95
CA PRO A 462 -3.68 -21.86 3.01
C PRO A 462 -3.45 -22.29 1.55
N ILE A 463 -4.45 -22.05 0.70
CA ILE A 463 -4.47 -22.48 -0.71
C ILE A 463 -3.29 -21.87 -1.48
N SER A 464 -2.98 -20.60 -1.26
CA SER A 464 -1.84 -19.91 -1.89
C SER A 464 -0.51 -20.63 -1.67
N ARG A 465 -0.34 -21.25 -0.49
CA ARG A 465 0.85 -22.04 -0.17
C ARG A 465 0.79 -23.44 -0.77
N GLN A 466 -0.38 -24.07 -0.76
CA GLN A 466 -0.60 -25.38 -1.41
C GLN A 466 -0.33 -25.31 -2.92
N ARG A 467 -0.69 -24.19 -3.56
CA ARG A 467 -0.46 -23.93 -5.00
C ARG A 467 0.92 -23.37 -5.32
N HIS A 468 1.82 -23.25 -4.34
CA HIS A 468 3.18 -22.71 -4.52
C HIS A 468 3.26 -21.34 -5.21
N LEU A 469 2.27 -20.46 -4.96
CA LEU A 469 2.23 -19.14 -5.57
C LEU A 469 3.38 -18.24 -5.08
N SER A 470 3.77 -17.26 -5.89
CA SER A 470 4.80 -16.26 -5.55
C SER A 470 4.27 -15.22 -4.56
N ARG A 471 4.09 -15.64 -3.30
CA ARG A 471 3.47 -14.85 -2.23
C ARG A 471 4.31 -13.67 -1.75
N PHE A 472 5.62 -13.85 -1.74
CA PHE A 472 6.60 -12.87 -1.24
C PHE A 472 7.83 -12.90 -2.15
N GLN A 473 7.94 -11.92 -3.05
CA GLN A 473 9.08 -11.86 -3.96
C GLN A 473 10.36 -11.48 -3.19
N GLN A 474 11.47 -12.14 -3.49
CA GLN A 474 12.78 -11.71 -3.04
C GLN A 474 13.32 -10.64 -3.98
N ASN A 475 14.12 -9.72 -3.47
CA ASN A 475 14.73 -8.67 -4.28
C ASN A 475 15.51 -9.30 -5.46
N PRO A 476 15.15 -8.98 -6.72
CA PRO A 476 15.69 -9.67 -7.88
C PRO A 476 17.16 -9.31 -8.15
N THR A 477 17.63 -8.12 -7.74
CA THR A 477 19.00 -7.66 -8.02
C THR A 477 19.66 -6.91 -6.85
N ALA A 478 20.99 -6.79 -6.93
CA ALA A 478 21.79 -5.88 -6.12
C ALA A 478 21.35 -4.42 -6.35
N ASN A 479 21.20 -3.62 -5.28
CA ASN A 479 20.74 -2.22 -5.32
C ASN A 479 19.29 -2.00 -5.79
N TRP A 480 18.47 -3.05 -5.78
CA TRP A 480 17.01 -2.96 -5.99
C TRP A 480 16.38 -2.03 -4.94
N GLY A 481 15.83 -0.90 -5.37
CA GLY A 481 15.34 0.14 -4.47
C GLY A 481 14.88 1.40 -5.22
N PRO A 482 14.30 2.38 -4.50
CA PRO A 482 13.75 3.58 -5.13
C PRO A 482 14.84 4.35 -5.89
N GLY A 483 14.52 4.83 -7.09
CA GLY A 483 15.36 5.75 -7.85
C GLY A 483 15.55 7.09 -7.10
N VAL A 484 16.62 7.81 -7.43
CA VAL A 484 16.86 9.14 -6.85
C VAL A 484 15.95 10.15 -7.57
N ARG A 485 15.32 11.06 -6.80
CA ARG A 485 14.54 12.17 -7.36
C ARG A 485 15.39 12.97 -8.35
N SER A 486 14.86 13.26 -9.53
CA SER A 486 15.52 14.16 -10.50
C SER A 486 15.74 15.53 -9.84
N ARG A 487 17.02 15.91 -9.65
CA ARG A 487 17.39 17.22 -9.12
C ARG A 487 17.52 18.20 -10.28
N THR A 488 16.45 18.90 -10.61
CA THR A 488 16.53 20.14 -11.40
C THR A 488 16.68 21.30 -10.42
N ARG A 489 17.86 21.41 -9.79
CA ARG A 489 18.26 22.61 -9.05
C ARG A 489 19.65 23.00 -9.56
N VAL A 490 19.76 24.25 -9.99
CA VAL A 490 21.01 24.90 -10.41
C VAL A 490 21.90 24.97 -9.18
N ASP A 491 22.80 24.01 -9.04
CA ASP A 491 24.04 24.17 -8.29
C ASP A 491 25.09 23.39 -9.08
N LEU A 492 26.01 24.14 -9.66
CA LEU A 492 27.27 23.62 -10.18
C LEU A 492 27.98 22.92 -9.02
N GLU A 493 28.64 21.80 -9.35
CA GLU A 493 29.43 20.95 -8.44
C GLU A 493 28.65 19.95 -7.57
N ASN A 494 28.55 18.70 -8.07
CA ASN A 494 29.28 17.56 -7.49
C ASN A 494 28.87 16.22 -8.12
N LYS A 495 29.85 15.52 -8.70
CA LYS A 495 29.77 14.14 -9.20
C LYS A 495 29.85 13.13 -8.05
N ALA A 496 28.77 12.95 -7.29
CA ALA A 496 28.76 11.98 -6.17
C ALA A 496 27.43 11.21 -5.99
N ASN A 497 26.68 10.97 -7.07
CA ASN A 497 25.29 10.50 -6.97
C ASN A 497 25.09 9.00 -6.72
N ASP A 498 26.13 8.16 -6.81
CA ASP A 498 26.01 6.70 -6.61
C ASP A 498 26.48 6.17 -5.25
N SER A 499 27.12 6.99 -4.41
CA SER A 499 27.83 6.47 -3.22
C SER A 499 26.94 5.91 -2.10
N LYS A 500 25.71 6.43 -1.91
CA LYS A 500 24.86 6.05 -0.75
C LYS A 500 24.21 4.67 -0.87
N LYS A 501 23.73 4.27 -2.06
CA LYS A 501 23.14 2.95 -2.28
C LYS A 501 24.19 1.85 -2.12
N VAL A 502 25.33 2.02 -2.79
CA VAL A 502 26.48 1.11 -2.72
C VAL A 502 27.00 0.99 -1.28
N ARG A 503 27.11 2.11 -0.55
CA ARG A 503 27.61 2.13 0.83
C ARG A 503 26.69 1.42 1.83
N ASN A 504 25.38 1.42 1.61
CA ASN A 504 24.41 0.77 2.50
C ASN A 504 24.11 -0.69 2.13
N GLN A 505 24.54 -1.14 0.95
CA GLN A 505 24.33 -2.51 0.50
C GLN A 505 25.10 -3.51 1.38
N ASN A 506 24.44 -4.60 1.76
CA ASN A 506 24.99 -5.67 2.59
C ASN A 506 25.54 -5.21 3.95
N LYS A 507 25.16 -4.03 4.47
CA LYS A 507 25.69 -3.49 5.72
C LYS A 507 25.56 -4.48 6.90
N ASN A 508 24.43 -5.20 6.97
CA ASN A 508 24.22 -6.23 7.99
C ASN A 508 24.99 -7.52 7.73
N LYS A 509 25.15 -7.94 6.46
CA LYS A 509 26.00 -9.10 6.08
C LYS A 509 27.48 -8.83 6.37
N LYS A 510 27.95 -7.60 6.09
CA LYS A 510 29.31 -7.14 6.40
C LYS A 510 29.52 -7.07 7.91
N LYS A 511 28.53 -6.58 8.67
CA LYS A 511 28.59 -6.56 10.14
C LYS A 511 28.63 -7.97 10.74
N LEU A 512 27.80 -8.89 10.25
CA LEU A 512 27.80 -10.31 10.63
C LEU A 512 29.13 -11.01 10.28
N ALA A 513 29.71 -10.73 9.11
CA ALA A 513 31.02 -11.27 8.73
C ALA A 513 32.16 -10.73 9.61
N MET A 514 32.07 -9.46 10.00
CA MET A 514 33.05 -8.81 10.90
C MET A 514 32.92 -9.35 12.33
N GLU A 515 31.69 -9.56 12.83
CA GLU A 515 31.42 -10.19 14.12
C GLU A 515 31.88 -11.67 14.15
N GLN A 516 31.79 -12.39 13.02
CA GLN A 516 32.30 -13.76 12.89
C GLN A 516 33.83 -13.84 12.84
N GLN A 517 34.51 -12.83 12.26
CA GLN A 517 35.97 -12.74 12.27
C GLN A 517 36.53 -12.39 13.66
N ILE A 518 35.80 -11.63 14.48
CA ILE A 518 36.20 -11.28 15.85
C ILE A 518 36.06 -12.47 16.82
N VAL A 519 35.30 -13.50 16.47
CA VAL A 519 35.13 -14.72 17.28
C VAL A 519 36.17 -15.82 16.90
N GLN A 520 36.96 -15.60 15.85
CA GLN A 520 38.02 -16.52 15.40
C GLN A 520 39.46 -16.01 15.65
N GLN A 521 39.59 -14.87 16.34
CA GLN A 521 40.83 -14.43 17.01
C GLN A 521 40.61 -14.47 18.51
#